data_AF-C0EDG2-F1
#
_entry.id   AF-C0EDG2-F1
#
_cell.length_a   1.000
_cell.length_b   1.000
_cell.length_c   1.000
_cell.angle_alpha   90.00
_cell.angle_beta   90.00
_cell.angle_gamma   90.00
#
_symmetry.space_group_name_H-M   'P 1'
#
loop_
_entity.id
_entity.type
_entity.pdbx_description
1 polymer ?
#
loop_
_entity_poly.entity_id
_entity_poly.type
_entity_poly.pdbx_seq_one_letter_code
_entity_poly.pdbx_strand_id
1 'polypeptide(L)'
;MNVQTRWKKSIAVILAFCLMLQMMTGLSVLAADKSPVLSVFGLETDATVNPLGIDNTSPDLSWKISSTQRGVIQQSYRIMAATSKEKLEQGTYDL
;
A
#
# COMPACT_ATOMS: atom_id res chain seq x y z
N MET A 1 -19.65 -42.97 20.75
CA MET A 1 -18.40 -42.20 20.54
C MET A 1 -18.72 -41.04 19.58
N ASN A 2 -18.64 -39.79 20.05
CA ASN A 2 -19.31 -38.64 19.43
C ASN A 2 -18.74 -38.23 18.06
N VAL A 3 -19.64 -38.00 17.08
CA VAL A 3 -19.30 -37.59 15.70
C VAL A 3 -18.47 -36.30 15.69
N GLN A 4 -18.77 -35.38 16.60
CA GLN A 4 -18.03 -34.12 16.82
C GLN A 4 -16.54 -34.34 17.15
N THR A 5 -16.22 -35.37 17.94
CA THR A 5 -14.84 -35.70 18.30
C THR A 5 -14.09 -36.39 17.15
N ARG A 6 -14.79 -37.08 16.25
CA ARG A 6 -14.19 -37.69 15.06
C ARG A 6 -13.84 -36.63 14.01
N TRP A 7 -14.72 -35.65 13.79
CA TRP A 7 -14.51 -34.57 12.81
C TRP A 7 -13.35 -33.64 13.19
N LYS A 8 -13.24 -33.25 14.47
CA LYS A 8 -12.11 -32.45 14.98
C LYS A 8 -10.76 -33.15 14.83
N LYS A 9 -10.72 -34.47 15.07
CA LYS A 9 -9.51 -35.29 14.89
C LYS A 9 -9.12 -35.40 13.41
N SER A 10 -10.08 -35.57 12.51
CA SER A 10 -9.82 -35.60 11.07
C SER A 10 -9.26 -34.25 10.55
N ILE A 11 -9.82 -33.12 11.00
CA ILE A 11 -9.30 -31.79 10.65
C ILE A 11 -7.86 -31.63 11.18
N ALA A 12 -7.60 -32.01 12.43
CA ALA A 12 -6.27 -31.93 13.02
C ALA A 12 -5.24 -32.79 12.28
N VAL A 13 -5.63 -33.99 11.83
CA VAL A 13 -4.75 -34.88 11.05
C VAL A 13 -4.45 -34.29 9.66
N ILE A 14 -5.44 -33.72 8.98
CA ILE A 14 -5.25 -33.06 7.68
C ILE A 14 -4.29 -31.86 7.82
N LEU A 15 -4.50 -31.02 8.85
CA LEU A 15 -3.61 -29.88 9.10
C LEU A 15 -2.17 -30.31 9.40
N ALA A 16 -1.99 -31.32 10.24
CA ALA A 16 -0.66 -31.86 10.55
C ALA A 16 0.04 -32.44 9.31
N PHE A 17 -0.71 -33.13 8.44
CA PHE A 17 -0.19 -33.67 7.18
C PHE A 17 0.22 -32.55 6.21
N CYS A 18 -0.58 -31.49 6.11
CA CYS A 18 -0.22 -30.29 5.33
C CYS A 18 1.07 -29.64 5.84
N LEU A 19 1.22 -29.47 7.17
CA LEU A 19 2.43 -28.89 7.77
C LEU A 19 3.68 -29.76 7.55
N MET A 20 3.55 -31.08 7.61
CA MET A 20 4.67 -32.01 7.33
C MET A 20 5.07 -32.02 5.85
N LEU A 21 4.09 -31.99 4.94
CA LEU A 21 4.35 -31.89 3.50
C LEU A 21 5.10 -30.59 3.13
N GLN A 22 4.82 -29.50 3.84
CA GLN A 22 5.51 -28.22 3.64
C GLN A 22 7.00 -28.26 3.98
N MET A 23 7.46 -29.15 4.87
CA MET A 23 8.89 -29.27 5.20
C MET A 23 9.72 -29.98 4.11
N MET A 24 9.10 -30.86 3.32
CA MET A 24 9.81 -31.64 2.29
C MET A 24 10.06 -30.87 0.98
N THR A 25 9.25 -29.85 0.68
CA THR A 25 9.27 -29.18 -0.62
C THR A 25 10.17 -27.95 -0.67
N GLY A 26 10.80 -27.55 0.45
CA GLY A 26 11.72 -26.40 0.50
C GLY A 26 11.11 -25.08 0.00
N LEU A 27 9.79 -25.01 -0.12
CA LEU A 27 9.09 -23.92 -0.75
C LEU A 27 8.98 -22.78 0.27
N SER A 28 10.00 -21.92 0.31
CA SER A 28 9.89 -20.66 1.03
C SER A 28 8.78 -19.83 0.40
N VAL A 29 7.65 -19.70 1.10
CA VAL A 29 6.67 -18.66 0.81
C VAL A 29 7.31 -17.34 1.22
N LEU A 30 8.05 -16.73 0.30
CA LEU A 30 8.40 -15.32 0.40
C LEU A 30 7.09 -14.56 0.25
N ALA A 31 6.57 -14.03 1.35
CA ALA A 31 5.56 -12.99 1.26
C ALA A 31 6.18 -11.86 0.43
N ALA A 32 5.60 -11.56 -0.72
CA ALA A 32 6.03 -10.41 -1.51
C ALA A 32 5.92 -9.17 -0.62
N ASP A 33 7.04 -8.51 -0.38
CA ASP A 33 7.08 -7.25 0.35
C ASP A 33 6.23 -6.26 -0.45
N LYS A 34 5.06 -5.90 0.11
CA LYS A 34 4.12 -4.96 -0.52
C LYS A 34 4.62 -3.51 -0.43
N SER A 35 5.84 -3.28 0.04
CA SER A 35 6.44 -1.96 0.05
C SER A 35 6.50 -1.42 -1.38
N PRO A 36 5.94 -0.23 -1.64
CA PRO A 36 5.91 0.31 -2.99
C PRO A 36 7.35 0.57 -3.45
N VAL A 37 7.65 0.15 -4.67
CA VAL A 37 8.98 0.37 -5.30
C VAL A 37 9.29 1.87 -5.38
N LEU A 38 8.27 2.72 -5.47
CA LEU A 38 8.36 4.17 -5.47
C LEU A 38 7.28 4.75 -4.55
N SER A 39 7.66 5.68 -3.67
CA SER A 39 6.72 6.43 -2.82
C SER A 39 6.91 7.93 -2.98
N VAL A 40 5.83 8.67 -2.84
CA VAL A 40 5.80 10.14 -2.84
C VAL A 40 5.64 10.61 -1.39
N PHE A 41 6.41 11.61 -0.99
CA PHE A 41 6.37 12.16 0.38
C PHE A 41 6.78 13.63 0.39
N GLY A 42 6.68 14.29 1.54
CA GLY A 42 7.08 15.69 1.71
C GLY A 42 6.30 16.62 0.77
N LEU A 43 4.97 16.49 0.77
CA LEU A 43 4.08 17.32 -0.03
C LEU A 43 4.06 18.73 0.53
N GLU A 44 4.34 19.71 -0.32
CA GLU A 44 4.33 21.12 0.03
C GLU A 44 3.56 21.93 -1.03
N THR A 45 3.03 23.07 -0.59
CA THR A 45 2.41 24.10 -1.41
C THR A 45 3.04 25.42 -1.02
N ASP A 46 3.62 26.14 -1.98
CA ASP A 46 4.42 27.36 -1.73
C ASP A 46 5.48 27.13 -0.63
N ALA A 47 6.24 26.05 -0.76
CA ALA A 47 7.28 25.60 0.19
C ALA A 47 6.80 25.37 1.64
N THR A 48 5.49 25.18 1.85
CA THR A 48 4.88 24.98 3.16
C THR A 48 3.99 23.73 3.19
N VAL A 49 3.99 22.99 4.30
CA VAL A 49 3.13 21.82 4.50
C VAL A 49 1.76 22.25 5.03
N ASN A 50 0.69 21.86 4.33
CA ASN A 50 -0.71 22.18 4.66
C ASN A 50 -0.95 23.67 5.02
N PRO A 51 -0.54 24.61 4.15
CA PRO A 51 -0.68 26.04 4.41
C PRO A 51 -2.15 26.48 4.49
N LEU A 52 -2.40 27.53 5.27
CA LEU A 52 -3.70 28.20 5.38
C LEU A 52 -3.57 29.64 4.87
N GLY A 53 -4.57 30.11 4.12
CA GLY A 53 -4.61 31.50 3.65
C GLY A 53 -3.62 31.82 2.54
N ILE A 54 -3.49 30.93 1.55
CA ILE A 54 -2.73 31.23 0.33
C ILE A 54 -3.57 32.14 -0.58
N ASP A 55 -3.01 33.30 -0.92
CA ASP A 55 -3.59 34.23 -1.91
C ASP A 55 -3.06 33.99 -3.34
N ASN A 56 -2.01 33.17 -3.49
CA ASN A 56 -1.47 32.77 -4.78
C ASN A 56 -2.48 31.88 -5.53
N THR A 57 -3.05 32.41 -6.61
CA THR A 57 -4.02 31.70 -7.46
C THR A 57 -3.37 30.64 -8.37
N SER A 58 -2.04 30.53 -8.37
CA SER A 58 -1.28 29.51 -9.08
C SER A 58 -0.17 28.97 -8.18
N PRO A 59 -0.53 28.20 -7.14
CA PRO A 59 0.42 27.75 -6.12
C PRO A 59 1.46 26.79 -6.68
N ASP A 60 2.68 26.90 -6.15
CA ASP A 60 3.77 25.98 -6.47
C ASP A 60 3.60 24.70 -5.67
N LEU A 61 3.40 23.57 -6.37
CA LEU A 61 3.24 22.25 -5.77
C LEU A 61 4.56 21.48 -5.84
N SER A 62 5.03 20.94 -4.72
CA SER A 62 6.27 20.17 -4.67
C SER A 62 6.13 18.88 -3.86
N TRP A 63 6.97 17.91 -4.19
CA TRP A 63 7.03 16.61 -3.54
C TRP A 63 8.43 16.01 -3.67
N LYS A 64 8.69 14.99 -2.87
CA LYS A 64 9.89 14.16 -2.94
C LYS A 64 9.51 12.74 -3.32
N ILE A 65 10.41 12.05 -4.04
CA ILE A 65 10.26 10.64 -4.36
C ILE A 65 11.30 9.81 -3.60
N SER A 66 10.90 8.65 -3.11
CA SER A 66 11.79 7.64 -2.54
C SER A 66 11.61 6.34 -3.30
N SER A 67 12.69 5.58 -3.50
CA SER A 67 12.65 4.28 -4.15
C SER A 67 13.64 3.32 -3.53
N THR A 68 13.29 2.04 -3.55
CA THR A 68 14.21 0.94 -3.20
C THR A 68 15.25 0.66 -4.29
N GLN A 69 15.08 1.24 -5.48
CA GLN A 69 15.99 1.08 -6.62
C GLN A 69 16.86 2.34 -6.84
N ARG A 70 18.03 2.15 -7.45
CA ARG A 70 18.95 3.25 -7.81
C ARG A 70 18.67 3.76 -9.22
N GLY A 71 19.04 5.00 -9.49
CA GLY A 71 18.95 5.59 -10.84
C GLY A 71 17.51 5.91 -11.28
N VAL A 72 16.58 6.01 -10.34
CA VAL A 72 15.18 6.35 -10.62
C VAL A 72 15.07 7.84 -10.95
N ILE A 73 14.41 8.12 -12.08
CA ILE A 73 14.08 9.48 -12.52
C ILE A 73 12.58 9.54 -12.78
N GLN A 74 11.93 10.61 -12.30
CA GLN A 74 10.52 10.85 -12.57
C GLN A 74 10.32 11.31 -14.01
N GLN A 75 9.54 10.56 -14.81
CA GLN A 75 9.24 10.90 -16.20
C GLN A 75 7.93 11.66 -16.36
N SER A 76 6.99 11.45 -15.45
CA SER A 76 5.67 12.08 -15.49
C SER A 76 5.08 12.19 -14.08
N TYR A 77 4.01 12.97 -13.97
CA TYR A 77 3.25 13.12 -12.74
C TYR A 77 1.78 13.35 -13.07
N ARG A 78 0.93 13.12 -12.06
CA ARG A 78 -0.47 13.49 -12.07
C ARG A 78 -0.81 14.08 -10.72
N ILE A 79 -1.38 15.28 -10.72
CA ILE A 79 -1.89 15.94 -9.53
C ILE A 79 -3.41 15.79 -9.53
N MET A 80 -3.96 15.52 -8.35
CA MET A 80 -5.40 15.37 -8.11
C MET A 80 -5.77 16.31 -6.98
N ALA A 81 -6.64 17.26 -7.26
CA ALA A 81 -7.12 18.24 -6.30
C ALA A 81 -8.65 18.17 -6.22
N ALA A 82 -9.18 18.38 -5.03
CA ALA A 82 -10.61 18.37 -4.79
C ALA A 82 -10.96 19.35 -3.67
N THR A 83 -12.20 19.83 -3.69
CA THR A 83 -12.75 20.73 -2.66
C THR A 83 -13.00 20.02 -1.31
N SER A 84 -12.99 18.68 -1.27
CA SER A 84 -13.06 17.91 -0.03
C SER A 84 -12.28 16.59 -0.12
N LYS A 85 -11.94 16.02 1.04
CA LYS A 85 -11.25 14.74 1.15
C LYS A 85 -12.08 13.59 0.58
N GLU A 86 -13.39 13.58 0.85
CA GLU A 86 -14.32 12.55 0.39
C GLU A 86 -14.40 12.51 -1.14
N LYS A 87 -14.45 13.66 -1.80
CA LYS A 87 -14.43 13.76 -3.26
C LYS A 87 -13.12 13.20 -3.84
N LEU A 88 -11.98 13.53 -3.22
CA LEU A 88 -10.68 12.99 -3.61
C LEU A 88 -10.66 11.45 -3.51
N GLU A 89 -11.15 10.88 -2.40
CA GLU A 89 -11.23 9.44 -2.16
C GLU A 89 -12.19 8.73 -3.14
N GLN A 90 -13.24 9.43 -3.59
CA GLN A 90 -14.18 8.95 -4.61
C GLN A 90 -13.67 9.12 -6.05
N GLY A 91 -12.51 9.76 -6.26
CA GLY A 91 -11.96 10.03 -7.59
C GLY A 91 -12.63 11.19 -8.34
N THR A 92 -13.36 12.05 -7.62
CA THR A 92 -13.92 13.30 -8.16
C THR A 92 -12.93 14.43 -7.91
N TYR A 93 -12.26 14.88 -8.97
CA TYR A 93 -11.26 15.96 -8.92
C TYR A 93 -11.87 17.23 -9.52
N ASP A 94 -12.38 18.12 -8.67
CA ASP A 94 -13.21 19.28 -9.06
C ASP A 94 -12.49 20.64 -8.97
N LEU A 95 -11.15 20.60 -8.91
CA LEU A 95 -10.24 21.75 -8.98
C LEU A 95 -9.30 21.63 -10.17
#